data_AF-A0A9P1GG69-F1
#
_entry.id   AF-A0A9P1GG69-F1
#
_cell.length_a   1.000
_cell.length_b   1.000
_cell.length_c   1.000
_cell.angle_alpha   90.00
_cell.angle_beta   90.00
_cell.angle_gamma   90.00
#
_symmetry.space_group_name_H-M   'P 1'
#
loop_
_entity.id
_entity.type
_entity.pdbx_description
1 polymer ?
#
loop_
_entity_poly.entity_id
_entity_poly.type
_entity_poly.pdbx_seq_one_letter_code
_entity_poly.pdbx_strand_id
1 'polypeptide(L)' 'MPETMEISDAAKSGDGTTQNVGIKVGASFQCAECRQKFDSDKAKQLHWKFIHDPNRHQED' A
#
# COMPACT_ATOMS: atom_id res chain seq x y z
N MET A 1 4.71 -39.60 9.76
CA MET A 1 5.22 -38.85 8.58
C MET A 1 4.22 -37.73 8.36
N PRO A 2 4.61 -36.44 8.35
CA PRO A 2 3.65 -35.35 8.38
C PRO A 2 2.88 -35.30 7.06
N GLU A 3 1.57 -35.18 7.20
CA GLU A 3 0.56 -35.15 6.15
C GLU A 3 0.71 -33.82 5.39
N THR A 4 0.83 -33.87 4.07
CA THR A 4 1.03 -32.66 3.25
C THR A 4 -0.28 -31.89 3.17
N MET A 5 -0.39 -30.81 3.93
CA MET A 5 -1.54 -29.90 3.90
C MET A 5 -1.58 -29.20 2.54
N GLU A 6 -2.53 -29.58 1.69
CA GLU A 6 -2.69 -29.00 0.35
C GLU A 6 -3.37 -27.63 0.45
N ILE A 7 -2.58 -26.57 0.29
CA ILE A 7 -3.05 -25.19 0.37
C ILE A 7 -3.64 -24.81 -1.00
N SER A 8 -4.93 -24.49 -1.05
CA SER A 8 -5.60 -24.07 -2.29
C SER A 8 -4.93 -22.83 -2.90
N ASP A 9 -4.87 -22.75 -4.23
CA ASP A 9 -4.18 -21.65 -4.93
C ASP A 9 -4.77 -20.27 -4.59
N ALA A 10 -6.08 -20.20 -4.32
CA ALA A 10 -6.77 -19.00 -3.84
C ALA A 10 -6.38 -18.58 -2.40
N ALA A 11 -5.83 -19.49 -1.61
CA ALA A 11 -5.32 -19.22 -0.26
C ALA A 11 -3.83 -18.85 -0.25
N LYS A 12 -3.15 -18.86 -1.42
CA LYS A 12 -1.78 -18.37 -1.52
C LYS A 12 -1.77 -16.85 -1.45
N SER A 13 -1.11 -16.33 -0.42
CA SER A 13 -0.70 -14.92 -0.39
C SER A 13 0.26 -14.68 -1.56
N GLY A 14 0.08 -13.59 -2.32
CA GLY A 14 0.95 -13.26 -3.46
C GLY A 14 2.43 -13.19 -3.06
N ASP A 15 3.34 -13.24 -4.04
CA ASP A 15 4.80 -13.45 -3.86
C ASP A 15 5.55 -12.45 -2.96
N GLY A 16 4.85 -11.54 -2.26
CA GLY A 16 5.40 -10.63 -1.25
C GLY A 16 6.41 -9.63 -1.79
N THR A 17 6.70 -9.69 -3.08
CA THR A 17 7.70 -8.87 -3.75
C THR A 17 7.19 -7.44 -3.82
N THR A 18 8.06 -6.49 -3.46
CA THR A 18 7.76 -5.06 -3.47
C THR A 18 7.33 -4.53 -4.84
N GLN A 19 7.64 -5.28 -5.91
CA GLN A 19 7.14 -5.04 -7.28
C GLN A 19 5.62 -5.18 -7.39
N ASN A 20 5.02 -6.20 -6.76
CA ASN A 20 3.57 -6.43 -6.75
C ASN A 20 2.84 -5.63 -5.65
N VAL A 21 3.58 -5.05 -4.70
CA VAL A 21 3.01 -4.22 -3.61
C VAL A 21 2.83 -2.75 -4.03
N GLY A 22 3.18 -2.39 -5.28
CA GLY A 22 3.02 -1.02 -5.78
C GLY A 22 3.96 -0.01 -5.10
N ILE A 23 5.01 -0.47 -4.41
CA ILE A 23 6.02 0.39 -3.80
C ILE A 23 6.94 0.88 -4.90
N LYS A 24 6.72 2.11 -5.35
CA LYS A 24 7.64 2.81 -6.25
C LYS A 24 8.94 3.08 -5.53
N VAL A 25 9.92 2.17 -5.70
CA VAL A 25 11.19 2.20 -4.96
C VAL A 25 11.96 3.50 -5.19
N GLY A 26 11.84 4.09 -6.39
CA GLY A 26 12.46 5.35 -6.81
C GLY A 26 11.61 6.61 -6.64
N ALA A 27 10.41 6.52 -6.05
CA ALA A 27 9.60 7.70 -5.76
C ALA A 27 10.19 8.49 -4.59
N SER A 28 10.49 9.77 -4.83
CA SER A 28 11.18 10.66 -3.88
C SER A 28 10.32 11.13 -2.71
N PHE A 29 8.99 11.08 -2.86
CA PHE A 29 8.06 11.65 -1.88
C PHE A 29 7.36 10.54 -1.11
N GLN A 30 7.75 10.33 0.14
CA GLN A 30 7.18 9.32 1.02
C GLN A 30 6.21 9.95 2.03
N CYS A 31 5.03 9.35 2.21
CA CYS A 31 4.12 9.71 3.30
C CYS A 31 4.67 9.22 4.66
N ALA A 32 4.62 10.07 5.69
CA ALA A 32 5.13 9.74 7.02
C ALA A 32 4.25 8.73 7.77
N GLU A 33 2.94 8.71 7.52
CA GLU A 33 2.01 7.83 8.23
C GLU A 33 1.96 6.42 7.63
N CYS A 34 1.69 6.31 6.33
CA CYS A 34 1.48 5.02 5.67
C CYS A 34 2.71 4.50 4.90
N ARG A 35 3.79 5.30 4.82
CA ARG A 35 5.01 4.98 4.05
C ARG A 35 4.78 4.75 2.55
N GLN A 36 3.61 5.12 2.02
CA GLN A 36 3.34 5.10 0.59
C GLN A 36 4.25 6.11 -0.12
N LYS A 37 4.83 5.69 -1.25
CA LYS A 37 5.73 6.49 -2.07
C LYS A 37 5.02 7.04 -3.30
N PHE A 38 5.24 8.30 -3.59
CA PHE A 38 4.64 9.05 -4.70
C PHE A 38 5.72 9.67 -5.58
N ASP A 39 5.45 9.73 -6.87
CA ASP A 39 6.37 10.30 -7.87
C ASP A 39 6.46 11.82 -7.78
N SER A 40 5.50 12.48 -7.13
CA SER A 40 5.45 13.93 -6.98
C SER A 40 4.94 14.36 -5.61
N ASP A 41 5.42 15.51 -5.14
CA ASP A 41 4.98 16.10 -3.87
C ASP A 41 3.48 16.40 -3.88
N LYS A 42 2.93 16.86 -5.02
CA LYS A 42 1.49 17.10 -5.19
C LYS A 42 0.67 15.84 -4.96
N ALA A 43 1.11 14.69 -5.46
CA ALA A 43 0.42 13.42 -5.24
C ALA A 43 0.46 13.01 -3.75
N LYS A 44 1.60 13.20 -3.07
CA LYS A 44 1.73 12.98 -1.61
C LYS A 44 0.79 13.90 -0.83
N GLN A 45 0.73 15.19 -1.19
CA GLN A 45 -0.15 16.17 -0.53
C GLN A 45 -1.63 15.82 -0.71
N LEU A 46 -2.05 15.47 -1.94
CA LEU A 46 -3.42 15.03 -2.21
C LEU A 46 -3.75 13.77 -1.42
N HIS A 47 -2.86 12.77 -1.43
CA HIS A 47 -3.02 11.57 -0.62
C HIS A 47 -3.22 11.89 0.86
N TRP A 48 -2.38 12.75 1.43
CA TRP A 48 -2.53 13.14 2.84
C TRP A 48 -3.87 13.84 3.08
N LYS A 49 -4.24 14.79 2.22
CA LYS A 49 -5.52 15.52 2.30
C LYS A 49 -6.76 14.62 2.25
N PHE A 50 -6.71 13.53 1.48
CA PHE A 50 -7.87 12.65 1.32
C PHE A 50 -7.86 11.40 2.21
N ILE A 51 -6.71 10.98 2.72
CA ILE A 51 -6.58 9.74 3.49
C ILE A 51 -6.32 10.01 4.97
N HIS A 52 -5.53 11.04 5.29
CA HIS A 52 -5.03 11.32 6.64
C HIS A 52 -5.55 12.63 7.23
N ASP A 53 -6.20 13.49 6.43
CA ASP A 53 -6.69 14.78 6.91
C ASP A 53 -7.78 14.58 7.98
N PRO A 54 -7.54 15.05 9.21
CA PRO A 54 -8.48 14.87 10.33
C PRO A 54 -9.75 15.71 10.17
N ASN A 55 -9.76 16.69 9.25
CA ASN A 55 -10.92 17.50 8.93
C ASN A 55 -11.65 17.00 7.68
N ARG A 56 -11.28 15.82 7.16
CA ARG A 56 -12.00 15.19 6.05
C ARG A 56 -13.43 14.90 6.51
N HIS A 57 -14.35 15.79 6.15
CA HIS A 57 -15.77 15.50 6.16
C HIS A 57 -16.00 14.43 5.09
N GLN A 58 -16.28 13.20 5.51
CA GLN A 58 -17.00 12.27 4.65
C GLN A 58 -18.41 12.85 4.51
N GLU A 59 -18.68 13.49 3.38
CA GLU A 59 -20.05 13.65 2.93
C GLU A 59 -20.57 12.24 2.64
N ASP A 60 -21.68 11.88 3.31
CA ASP A 60 -22.35 10.57 3.27
C ASP A 60 -22.82 10.19 1.85
#